data_AF-A0A1Y5FBD2-F1
#
_entry.id   AF-A0A1Y5FBD2-F1
#
_cell.length_a   1.000
_cell.length_b   1.000
_cell.length_c   1.000
_cell.angle_alpha   90.00
_cell.angle_beta   90.00
_cell.angle_gamma   90.00
#
_symmetry.space_group_name_H-M   'P 1'
#
loop_
_entity.id
_entity.type
_entity.pdbx_description
1 polymer ?
#
loop_
_entity_poly.entity_id
_entity_poly.type
_entity_poly.pdbx_seq_one_letter_code
_entity_poly.pdbx_strand_id
1 'polypeptide(L)'
;MNLSLKNRVAASFIIACFVVLVVGFTVFFHLNSLNKEIESITVKSNRVSLLTDEIRISAVSILKYQRRILANKSSPELVEKIVNLCDSFTSQLQTLDSLYRDPDVKRVVAQMQSYVDSLKVVLGKASLFHRDNIGMASIGDLADKILDSFSEFQDIQYFQSVERDKKIKKIINETKRNMMITLIISFLGTIILGLVVPGKIALPFKKIKDAIRELQDCNFDVSIYYSQDDEIGEIAREMNKMIHSFKVFEELRTDRISLENRKFDALANLVKKPVLLANANNQIIYMNSRLYSLLQVQSEDVIGKTMSDTLIPESIIETYQLAIKRRSKIENADIIIPPKKVKEKDLEVDQSIVLDEDAPKQESTEPVVEENIFQGYGNVIPIRGKESSMDYYLMVLSEELHV
;
A
#
# COMPACT_ATOMS: atom_id res chain seq x y z
N MET A 1 -10.66 -3.37 21.50
CA MET A 1 -9.82 -2.20 21.83
C MET A 1 -9.47 -1.50 20.54
N ASN A 2 -10.09 -0.35 20.26
CA ASN A 2 -9.65 0.50 19.16
C ASN A 2 -8.31 1.11 19.59
N LEU A 3 -7.22 0.64 18.97
CA LEU A 3 -5.90 1.16 19.22
C LEU A 3 -5.78 2.49 18.48
N SER A 4 -5.32 3.50 19.20
CA SER A 4 -4.85 4.77 18.63
C SER A 4 -3.93 4.53 17.42
N LEU A 5 -3.92 5.44 16.44
CA LEU A 5 -3.02 5.40 15.28
C LEU A 5 -1.56 5.24 15.72
N LYS A 6 -1.12 6.02 16.72
CA LYS A 6 0.21 5.90 17.31
C LYS A 6 0.45 4.48 17.82
N ASN A 7 -0.52 3.91 18.54
CA ASN A 7 -0.40 2.56 19.09
C ASN A 7 -0.45 1.46 18.01
N ARG A 8 -1.21 1.64 16.92
CA ARG A 8 -1.22 0.71 15.77
C ARG A 8 0.11 0.72 15.03
N VAL A 9 0.67 1.90 14.78
CA VAL A 9 1.99 2.05 14.18
C VAL A 9 3.07 1.47 15.09
N ALA A 10 3.07 1.82 16.38
CA ALA A 10 4.01 1.27 17.35
C ALA A 10 3.89 -0.26 17.46
N ALA A 11 2.67 -0.79 17.52
CA ALA A 11 2.43 -2.24 17.53
C ALA A 11 2.98 -2.91 16.26
N SER A 12 2.81 -2.31 15.07
CA SER A 12 3.38 -2.85 13.84
C SER A 12 4.90 -2.90 13.86
N PHE A 13 5.55 -1.86 14.39
CA PHE A 13 7.00 -1.83 14.57
C PHE A 13 7.48 -2.87 15.59
N ILE A 14 6.78 -2.98 16.72
CA ILE A 14 7.09 -3.97 17.76
C ILE A 14 6.95 -5.38 17.19
N ILE A 15 5.88 -5.67 16.44
CA ILE A 15 5.68 -6.97 15.79
C ILE A 15 6.80 -7.23 14.77
N ALA A 16 7.18 -6.25 13.95
CA ALA A 16 8.27 -6.40 13.00
C ALA A 16 9.61 -6.72 13.70
N CYS A 17 9.96 -5.97 14.76
CA CYS A 17 11.15 -6.25 15.57
C CYS A 17 11.09 -7.63 16.24
N PHE A 18 9.91 -8.02 16.75
CA PHE A 18 9.70 -9.33 17.35
C PHE A 18 9.91 -10.45 16.33
N VAL A 19 9.42 -10.30 15.10
CA VAL A 19 9.66 -11.28 14.03
C VAL A 19 11.16 -11.43 13.74
N VAL A 20 11.91 -10.33 13.67
CA VAL A 20 13.38 -10.38 13.50
C VAL A 20 14.05 -11.12 14.65
N LEU A 21 13.66 -10.85 15.90
CA LEU A 21 14.18 -11.56 17.06
C LEU A 21 13.85 -13.05 17.03
N VAL A 22 12.60 -13.42 16.70
CA VAL A 22 12.18 -14.82 16.57
C VAL A 22 12.98 -15.54 15.49
N VAL A 23 13.20 -14.90 14.34
CA VAL A 23 14.04 -15.45 13.26
C VAL A 23 15.46 -15.67 13.73
N GLY A 24 16.08 -14.66 14.34
CA GLY A 24 17.44 -14.76 14.87
C GLY A 24 17.58 -15.86 15.92
N PHE A 25 16.63 -15.92 16.87
CA PHE A 25 16.58 -16.96 17.89
C PHE A 25 16.43 -18.36 17.28
N THR A 26 15.56 -18.52 16.29
CA THR A 26 15.33 -19.82 15.64
C THR A 26 16.57 -20.32 14.92
N VAL A 27 17.27 -19.43 14.20
CA VAL A 27 18.54 -19.78 13.54
C VAL A 27 19.57 -20.20 14.58
N PHE A 28 19.73 -19.43 15.65
CA PHE A 28 20.67 -19.75 16.71
C PHE A 28 20.34 -21.07 17.41
N PHE A 29 19.05 -21.33 17.67
CA PHE A 29 18.56 -22.57 18.27
C PHE A 29 18.88 -23.79 17.40
N HIS A 30 18.57 -23.74 16.10
CA HIS A 30 18.88 -24.85 15.19
C HIS A 30 20.38 -25.09 15.03
N LEU A 31 21.18 -24.03 14.94
CA LEU A 31 22.63 -24.14 14.83
C LEU A 31 23.24 -24.74 16.10
N ASN A 32 22.75 -24.33 17.27
CA ASN A 32 23.18 -24.90 18.56
C ASN A 32 22.76 -26.37 18.72
N SER A 33 21.55 -26.74 18.29
CA SER A 33 21.10 -28.15 18.30
C SER A 33 21.99 -29.02 17.40
N LEU A 34 22.24 -28.55 16.18
CA LEU A 34 23.12 -29.24 15.22
C LEU A 34 24.53 -29.38 15.77
N ASN A 35 25.09 -28.32 16.37
CA ASN A 35 26.42 -28.37 16.94
C ASN A 35 26.51 -29.40 18.08
N LYS A 36 25.54 -29.42 19.00
CA LYS A 36 25.50 -30.39 20.10
C LYS A 36 25.37 -31.83 19.62
N GLU A 37 24.50 -32.08 18.64
CA GLU A 37 24.31 -33.41 18.07
C GLU A 37 25.60 -33.91 17.38
N ILE A 38 26.24 -33.06 16.57
CA ILE A 38 27.50 -33.40 15.88
C ILE A 38 28.65 -33.60 16.88
N GLU A 39 28.77 -32.73 17.88
CA GLU A 39 29.83 -32.81 18.89
C GLU A 39 29.72 -34.12 19.69
N SER A 40 28.51 -34.49 20.11
CA SER A 40 28.27 -35.73 20.87
C SER A 40 28.69 -37.00 20.12
N ILE A 41 28.49 -37.02 18.80
CA ILE A 41 28.86 -38.14 17.92
C ILE A 41 30.38 -38.11 17.65
N THR A 42 30.92 -36.93 17.33
CA THR A 42 32.31 -36.73 16.91
C THR A 42 33.30 -36.99 18.05
N VAL A 43 33.06 -36.46 19.26
CA VAL A 43 34.01 -36.58 20.38
C VAL A 43 34.23 -38.04 20.79
N LYS A 44 33.14 -38.81 20.90
CA LYS A 44 33.23 -40.25 21.23
C LYS A 44 33.91 -41.03 20.11
N SER A 45 33.53 -40.77 18.85
CA SER A 45 34.10 -41.45 17.69
C SER A 45 35.60 -41.15 17.53
N ASN A 46 36.05 -39.93 17.81
CA ASN A 46 37.43 -39.53 17.62
C ASN A 46 38.37 -40.25 18.61
N ARG A 47 38.00 -40.33 19.88
CA ARG A 47 38.76 -41.09 20.90
C ARG A 47 38.94 -42.55 20.52
N VAL A 48 37.88 -43.16 20.01
CA VAL A 48 37.89 -44.55 19.55
C VAL A 48 38.76 -44.74 18.30
N SER A 49 38.71 -43.80 17.36
CA SER A 49 39.53 -43.84 16.14
C SER A 49 41.02 -43.78 16.48
N LEU A 50 41.41 -42.88 17.39
CA LEU A 50 42.80 -42.77 17.85
C LEU A 50 43.27 -44.06 18.52
N LEU A 51 42.46 -44.63 19.41
CA LEU A 51 42.81 -45.89 20.07
C LEU A 51 42.90 -47.07 19.08
N THR A 52 42.04 -47.09 18.06
CA THR A 52 42.07 -48.11 17.00
C THR A 52 43.36 -48.02 16.19
N ASP A 53 43.83 -46.80 15.90
CA ASP A 53 45.10 -46.56 15.21
C ASP A 53 46.31 -47.03 16.06
N GLU A 54 46.27 -46.80 17.38
CA GLU A 54 47.29 -47.32 18.30
C GLU A 54 47.31 -48.86 18.33
N ILE A 55 46.14 -49.49 18.44
CA ILE A 55 45.97 -50.96 18.40
C ILE A 55 46.51 -51.51 17.08
N ARG A 56 46.25 -50.85 15.94
CA ARG A 56 46.80 -51.22 14.64
C ARG A 56 48.33 -51.23 14.64
N ILE A 57 48.95 -50.17 15.17
CA ILE A 57 50.41 -50.05 15.25
C ILE A 57 50.99 -51.19 16.10
N SER A 58 50.36 -51.49 17.25
CA SER A 58 50.77 -52.57 18.13
C SER A 58 50.63 -53.95 17.47
N ALA A 59 49.50 -54.25 16.82
CA ALA A 59 49.27 -55.53 16.12
C ALA A 59 50.30 -55.75 15.00
N VAL A 60 50.54 -54.74 14.16
CA VAL A 60 51.56 -54.78 13.10
C VAL A 60 52.98 -54.92 13.68
N SER A 61 53.25 -54.28 14.81
CA SER A 61 54.54 -54.38 15.48
C SER A 61 54.78 -55.78 16.06
N ILE A 62 53.76 -56.39 16.69
CA ILE A 62 53.82 -57.77 17.19
C ILE A 62 54.20 -58.72 16.05
N LEU A 63 53.54 -58.63 14.91
CA LEU A 63 53.89 -59.42 13.71
C LEU A 63 55.30 -59.16 13.21
N LYS A 64 55.70 -57.89 13.11
CA LYS A 64 57.05 -57.53 12.64
C LYS A 64 58.14 -58.13 13.53
N TYR A 65 57.97 -58.07 14.85
CA TYR A 65 58.92 -58.64 15.80
C TYR A 65 58.86 -60.17 15.86
N GLN A 66 57.67 -60.75 15.74
CA GLN A 66 57.48 -62.20 15.58
C GLN A 66 58.25 -62.72 14.36
N ARG A 67 58.09 -62.10 13.17
CA ARG A 67 58.84 -62.48 11.96
C ARG A 67 60.36 -62.37 12.16
N ARG A 68 60.83 -61.37 12.91
CA ARG A 68 62.26 -61.23 13.24
C ARG A 68 62.76 -62.34 14.16
N ILE A 69 61.96 -62.77 15.13
CA ILE A 69 62.27 -63.89 16.04
C ILE A 69 62.33 -65.23 15.28
N LEU A 70 61.51 -65.39 14.23
CA LEU A 70 61.53 -66.57 13.36
C LEU A 70 62.69 -66.56 12.35
N ALA A 71 63.06 -65.39 11.82
CA ALA A 71 64.09 -65.26 10.78
C ALA A 71 65.52 -65.17 11.32
N ASN A 72 65.73 -64.45 12.42
CA ASN A 72 67.03 -64.33 13.10
C ASN A 72 67.02 -65.15 14.41
N LYS A 73 68.20 -65.64 14.84
CA LYS A 73 68.34 -66.33 16.14
C LYS A 73 67.73 -65.47 17.25
N SER A 74 66.77 -66.01 17.98
CA SER A 74 65.99 -65.28 19.00
C SER A 74 66.94 -64.67 20.03
N SER A 75 67.02 -63.33 20.08
CA SER A 75 67.76 -62.63 21.14
C SER A 75 66.81 -62.35 22.32
N PRO A 76 67.30 -62.43 23.57
CA PRO A 76 66.50 -62.09 24.76
C PRO A 76 65.87 -60.69 24.64
N GLU A 77 66.59 -59.73 24.07
CA GLU A 77 66.11 -58.37 23.82
C GLU A 77 64.90 -58.28 22.86
N LEU A 78 64.84 -59.16 21.85
CA LEU A 78 63.71 -59.20 20.92
C LEU A 78 62.47 -59.79 21.59
N VAL A 79 62.65 -60.80 22.45
CA VAL A 79 61.58 -61.40 23.24
C VAL A 79 61.02 -60.39 24.25
N GLU A 80 61.89 -59.65 24.94
CA GLU A 80 61.47 -58.59 25.87
C GLU A 80 60.68 -57.49 25.15
N LYS A 81 61.11 -57.07 23.96
CA LYS A 81 60.38 -56.07 23.15
C LYS A 81 58.98 -56.53 22.75
N ILE A 82 58.80 -57.78 22.32
CA ILE A 82 57.47 -58.29 21.95
C ILE A 82 56.58 -58.48 23.17
N VAL A 83 57.13 -58.87 24.34
CA VAL A 83 56.38 -58.95 25.60
C VAL A 83 55.88 -57.57 26.01
N ASN A 84 56.74 -56.54 25.98
CA ASN A 84 56.35 -55.15 26.28
C ASN A 84 55.27 -54.64 25.31
N LEU A 85 55.35 -55.00 24.02
CA LEU A 85 54.30 -54.70 23.04
C LEU A 85 52.98 -55.41 23.38
N CYS A 86 53.03 -56.67 23.81
CA CYS A 86 51.85 -57.41 24.24
C CYS A 86 51.22 -56.76 25.48
N ASP A 87 52.01 -56.27 26.44
CA ASP A 87 51.50 -55.55 27.62
C ASP A 87 50.82 -54.23 27.23
N SER A 88 51.47 -53.42 26.38
CA SER A 88 50.87 -52.18 25.85
C SER A 88 49.57 -52.48 25.10
N PHE A 89 49.56 -53.51 24.26
CA PHE A 89 48.38 -53.92 23.49
C PHE A 89 47.25 -54.40 24.40
N THR A 90 47.56 -55.12 25.48
CA THR A 90 46.57 -55.54 26.49
C THR A 90 45.91 -54.32 27.13
N SER A 91 46.70 -53.32 27.54
CA SER A 91 46.17 -52.08 28.11
C SER A 91 45.29 -51.30 27.13
N GLN A 92 45.68 -51.26 25.85
CA GLN A 92 44.89 -50.62 24.79
C GLN A 92 43.55 -51.35 24.58
N LEU A 93 43.55 -52.67 24.55
CA LEU A 93 42.34 -53.49 24.41
C LEU A 93 41.40 -53.35 25.63
N GLN A 94 41.93 -53.28 26.85
CA GLN A 94 41.12 -53.01 28.05
C GLN A 94 40.48 -51.63 28.00
N THR A 95 41.23 -50.62 27.54
CA THR A 95 40.70 -49.27 27.35
C THR A 95 39.59 -49.28 26.29
N LEU A 96 39.79 -50.01 25.18
CA LEU A 96 38.81 -50.13 24.11
C LEU A 96 37.52 -50.82 24.57
N ASP A 97 37.64 -51.89 25.36
CA ASP A 97 36.49 -52.62 25.93
C ASP A 97 35.59 -51.73 26.80
N SER A 98 36.19 -50.75 27.50
CA SER A 98 35.45 -49.79 28.33
C SER A 98 34.68 -48.74 27.52
N LEU A 99 35.13 -48.43 26.30
CA LEU A 99 34.53 -47.40 25.43
C LEU A 99 33.37 -47.95 24.57
N TYR A 100 33.39 -49.26 24.31
CA TYR A 100 32.40 -49.97 23.51
C TYR A 100 31.31 -50.63 24.35
N ARG A 101 30.06 -50.54 23.85
CA ARG A 101 28.91 -51.28 24.39
C ARG A 101 28.38 -52.34 23.44
N ASP A 102 28.92 -52.37 22.22
CA ASP A 102 28.52 -53.30 21.18
C ASP A 102 28.99 -54.72 21.54
N PRO A 103 28.08 -55.70 21.65
CA PRO A 103 28.42 -57.08 21.99
C PRO A 103 29.42 -57.72 21.02
N ASP A 104 29.34 -57.39 19.73
CA ASP A 104 30.22 -57.97 18.71
C ASP A 104 31.65 -57.44 18.88
N VAL A 105 31.80 -56.14 19.14
CA VAL A 105 33.10 -55.54 19.43
C VAL A 105 33.70 -56.12 20.72
N LYS A 106 32.89 -56.28 21.77
CA LYS A 106 33.36 -56.88 23.04
C LYS A 106 33.85 -58.30 22.84
N ARG A 107 33.14 -59.11 22.04
CA ARG A 107 33.56 -60.48 21.70
C ARG A 107 34.94 -60.47 21.02
N VAL A 108 35.12 -59.65 19.99
CA VAL A 108 36.38 -59.61 19.22
C VAL A 108 37.54 -59.08 20.08
N VAL A 109 37.29 -58.08 20.93
CA VAL A 109 38.29 -57.56 21.88
C VAL A 109 38.70 -58.63 22.91
N ALA A 110 37.75 -59.39 23.45
CA ALA A 110 38.04 -60.49 24.38
C ALA A 110 38.85 -61.61 23.70
N GLN A 111 38.56 -61.94 22.45
CA GLN A 111 39.34 -62.89 21.66
C GLN A 111 40.78 -62.40 21.47
N MET A 112 40.96 -61.13 21.08
CA MET A 112 42.30 -60.53 20.97
C MET A 112 43.07 -60.57 22.29
N GLN A 113 42.43 -60.24 23.42
CA GLN A 113 43.05 -60.33 24.75
C GLN A 113 43.53 -61.77 25.05
N SER A 114 42.67 -62.77 24.80
CA SER A 114 43.01 -64.18 25.03
C SER A 114 44.19 -64.65 24.17
N TYR A 115 44.28 -64.21 22.91
CA TYR A 115 45.41 -64.57 22.03
C TYR A 115 46.71 -63.89 22.47
N VAL A 116 46.64 -62.64 22.92
CA VAL A 116 47.79 -61.88 23.40
C VAL A 116 48.33 -62.47 24.70
N ASP A 117 47.46 -62.86 25.63
CA ASP A 117 47.86 -63.53 26.86
C ASP A 117 48.49 -64.90 26.58
N SER A 118 47.91 -65.66 25.64
CA SER A 118 48.49 -66.92 25.18
C SER A 118 49.87 -66.70 24.55
N LEU A 119 50.03 -65.64 23.76
CA LEU A 119 51.29 -65.29 23.11
C LEU A 119 52.36 -64.93 24.15
N LYS A 120 52.02 -64.16 25.20
CA LYS A 120 52.93 -63.87 26.32
C LYS A 120 53.39 -65.14 27.02
N VAL A 121 52.47 -66.07 27.31
CA VAL A 121 52.81 -67.35 27.98
C VAL A 121 53.76 -68.17 27.13
N VAL A 122 53.52 -68.27 25.82
CA VAL A 122 54.39 -69.03 24.90
C VAL A 122 55.76 -68.35 24.77
N LEU A 123 55.82 -67.01 24.66
CA LEU A 123 57.07 -66.25 24.62
C LEU A 123 57.91 -66.41 25.90
N GLY A 124 57.25 -66.40 27.07
CA GLY A 124 57.90 -66.63 28.35
C GLY A 124 58.55 -68.02 28.43
N LYS A 125 57.85 -69.06 27.94
CA LYS A 125 58.39 -70.44 27.87
C LYS A 125 59.48 -70.59 26.81
N ALA A 126 59.32 -69.95 25.64
CA ALA A 126 60.29 -70.02 24.54
C ALA A 126 61.63 -69.33 24.88
N SER A 127 61.64 -68.35 25.80
CA SER A 127 62.86 -67.73 26.30
C SER A 127 63.74 -68.67 27.14
N LEU A 128 63.12 -69.70 27.76
CA LEU A 128 63.77 -70.65 28.67
C LEU A 128 64.31 -71.91 27.97
N PHE A 129 63.77 -72.25 26.79
CA PHE A 129 64.12 -73.48 26.08
C PHE A 129 64.74 -73.19 24.70
N HIS A 130 65.93 -73.72 24.46
CA HIS A 130 66.61 -73.66 23.17
C HIS A 130 65.75 -74.36 22.09
N ARG A 131 65.09 -73.55 21.24
CA ARG A 131 64.63 -73.89 19.88
C ARG A 131 63.73 -75.13 19.76
N ASP A 132 62.67 -75.22 20.55
CA ASP A 132 61.57 -76.14 20.23
C ASP A 132 60.76 -75.59 19.05
N ASN A 133 60.76 -76.34 17.93
CA ASN A 133 60.06 -75.98 16.69
C ASN A 133 58.55 -75.76 16.90
N ILE A 134 57.98 -76.41 17.92
CA ILE A 134 56.56 -76.36 18.32
C ILE A 134 56.21 -74.99 18.93
N GLY A 135 57.10 -74.41 19.75
CA GLY A 135 56.89 -73.09 20.36
C GLY A 135 56.92 -71.98 19.32
N MET A 136 57.81 -72.07 18.34
CA MET A 136 57.94 -71.08 17.26
C MET A 136 56.75 -71.09 16.30
N ALA A 137 56.21 -72.27 15.96
CA ALA A 137 54.98 -72.39 15.18
C ALA A 137 53.76 -71.78 15.93
N SER A 138 53.69 -72.01 17.24
CA SER A 138 52.62 -71.46 18.09
C SER A 138 52.67 -69.93 18.22
N ILE A 139 53.87 -69.34 18.26
CA ILE A 139 54.06 -67.88 18.24
C ILE A 139 53.53 -67.28 16.92
N GLY A 140 53.76 -67.96 15.79
CA GLY A 140 53.23 -67.55 14.50
C GLY A 140 51.71 -67.61 14.44
N ASP A 141 51.12 -68.76 14.79
CA ASP A 141 49.67 -68.97 14.80
C ASP A 141 48.94 -67.95 15.70
N LEU A 142 49.46 -67.66 16.89
CA LEU A 142 48.87 -66.66 17.78
C LEU A 142 48.98 -65.23 17.24
N ALA A 143 50.11 -64.88 16.63
CA ALA A 143 50.28 -63.56 16.02
C ALA A 143 49.37 -63.37 14.80
N ASP A 144 49.17 -64.41 13.99
CA ASP A 144 48.23 -64.41 12.87
C ASP A 144 46.79 -64.31 13.37
N LYS A 145 46.39 -65.06 14.41
CA LYS A 145 45.07 -64.94 15.04
C LYS A 145 44.79 -63.56 15.64
N ILE A 146 45.81 -62.89 16.20
CA ILE A 146 45.69 -61.49 16.65
C ILE A 146 45.39 -60.57 15.46
N LEU A 147 46.10 -60.77 14.33
CA LEU A 147 45.87 -59.96 13.12
C LEU A 147 44.49 -60.20 12.53
N ASP A 148 44.06 -61.46 12.41
CA ASP A 148 42.75 -61.83 11.87
C ASP A 148 41.62 -61.21 12.72
N SER A 149 41.73 -61.31 14.04
CA SER A 149 40.77 -60.69 14.97
C SER A 149 40.79 -59.16 14.88
N PHE A 150 41.97 -58.56 14.69
CA PHE A 150 42.09 -57.13 14.48
C PHE A 150 41.48 -56.70 13.14
N SER A 151 41.62 -57.50 12.09
CA SER A 151 40.97 -57.26 10.80
C SER A 151 39.45 -57.32 10.93
N GLU A 152 38.90 -58.31 11.64
CA GLU A 152 37.47 -58.40 11.96
C GLU A 152 36.99 -57.15 12.73
N PHE A 153 37.75 -56.71 13.73
CA PHE A 153 37.45 -55.47 14.44
C PHE A 153 37.48 -54.23 13.52
N GLN A 154 38.47 -54.15 12.63
CA GLN A 154 38.60 -53.04 11.68
C GLN A 154 37.42 -52.98 10.69
N ASP A 155 36.91 -54.13 10.23
CA ASP A 155 35.73 -54.21 9.39
C ASP A 155 34.49 -53.67 10.13
N ILE A 156 34.28 -54.11 11.38
CA ILE A 156 33.18 -53.59 12.23
C ILE A 156 33.31 -52.07 12.40
N GLN A 157 34.52 -51.57 12.68
CA GLN A 157 34.79 -50.13 12.82
C GLN A 157 34.49 -49.36 11.53
N TYR A 158 34.87 -49.89 10.37
CA TYR A 158 34.62 -49.29 9.08
C TYR A 158 33.12 -49.14 8.81
N PHE A 159 32.34 -50.23 8.99
CA PHE A 159 30.88 -50.18 8.82
C PHE A 159 30.22 -49.19 9.78
N GLN A 160 30.60 -49.21 11.05
CA GLN A 160 30.10 -48.24 12.03
C GLN A 160 30.46 -46.80 11.64
N SER A 161 31.65 -46.54 11.09
CA SER A 161 32.05 -45.21 10.64
C SER A 161 31.23 -44.71 9.45
N VAL A 162 31.01 -45.57 8.46
CA VAL A 162 30.16 -45.24 7.31
C VAL A 162 28.72 -44.95 7.75
N GLU A 163 28.18 -45.71 8.70
CA GLU A 163 26.86 -45.43 9.26
C GLU A 163 26.81 -44.12 10.04
N ARG A 164 27.85 -43.81 10.83
CA ARG A 164 27.96 -42.53 11.55
C ARG A 164 27.97 -41.36 10.58
N ASP A 165 28.75 -41.43 9.51
CA ASP A 165 28.79 -40.38 8.49
C ASP A 165 27.44 -40.17 7.81
N LYS A 166 26.72 -41.27 7.51
CA LYS A 166 25.34 -41.20 6.99
C LYS A 166 24.39 -40.54 7.99
N LYS A 167 24.49 -40.88 9.29
CA LYS A 167 23.68 -40.28 10.36
C LYS A 167 23.96 -38.78 10.50
N ILE A 168 25.23 -38.37 10.50
CA ILE A 168 25.63 -36.95 10.55
C ILE A 168 25.07 -36.19 9.34
N LYS A 169 25.25 -36.72 8.12
CA LYS A 169 24.69 -36.10 6.90
C LYS A 169 23.18 -35.97 6.96
N LYS A 170 22.48 -36.98 7.51
CA LYS A 170 21.03 -36.94 7.70
C LYS A 170 20.62 -35.83 8.67
N ILE A 171 21.26 -35.74 9.84
CA ILE A 171 21.02 -34.68 10.84
C ILE A 171 21.23 -33.28 10.24
N ILE A 172 22.33 -33.10 9.49
CA ILE A 172 22.61 -31.83 8.81
C ILE A 172 21.49 -31.46 7.83
N ASN A 173 21.08 -32.41 6.99
CA ASN A 173 20.04 -32.16 5.99
C ASN A 173 18.67 -31.92 6.62
N GLU A 174 18.30 -32.67 7.66
CA GLU A 174 17.05 -32.47 8.40
C GLU A 174 17.03 -31.10 9.09
N THR A 175 18.13 -30.72 9.74
CA THR A 175 18.24 -29.40 10.38
C THR A 175 18.19 -28.28 9.35
N LYS A 176 18.91 -28.41 8.23
CA LYS A 176 18.88 -27.42 7.14
C LYS A 176 17.47 -27.25 6.58
N ARG A 177 16.75 -28.35 6.35
CA ARG A 177 15.37 -28.33 5.87
C ARG A 177 14.44 -27.64 6.87
N ASN A 178 14.51 -28.01 8.15
CA ASN A 178 13.68 -27.41 9.19
C ASN A 178 13.96 -25.92 9.35
N MET A 179 15.23 -25.52 9.35
CA MET A 179 15.64 -24.11 9.38
C MET A 179 15.09 -23.34 8.16
N MET A 180 15.19 -23.91 6.96
CA MET A 180 14.67 -23.29 5.74
C MET A 180 13.14 -23.11 5.76
N ILE A 181 12.40 -24.12 6.20
CA ILE A 181 10.93 -24.04 6.33
C ILE A 181 10.55 -22.92 7.29
N THR A 182 11.18 -22.85 8.46
CA THR A 182 10.89 -21.82 9.46
C THR A 182 11.21 -20.41 8.94
N LEU A 183 12.32 -20.25 8.20
CA LEU A 183 12.68 -19.00 7.55
C LEU A 183 11.64 -18.57 6.51
N ILE A 184 11.19 -19.48 5.64
CA ILE A 184 10.17 -19.19 4.62
C ILE A 184 8.85 -18.76 5.27
N ILE A 185 8.39 -19.47 6.30
CA ILE A 185 7.15 -19.14 7.03
C ILE A 185 7.28 -17.74 7.68
N SER A 186 8.41 -17.46 8.33
CA SER A 186 8.64 -16.14 8.95
C SER A 186 8.68 -15.00 7.92
N PHE A 187 9.27 -15.26 6.75
CA PHE A 187 9.35 -14.30 5.65
C PHE A 187 7.96 -14.00 5.07
N LEU A 188 7.17 -15.03 4.79
CA LEU A 188 5.78 -14.88 4.35
C LEU A 188 4.93 -14.09 5.36
N GLY A 189 5.09 -14.40 6.65
CA GLY A 189 4.42 -13.65 7.72
C GLY A 189 4.80 -12.17 7.73
N THR A 190 6.08 -11.86 7.51
CA THR A 190 6.59 -10.48 7.41
C THR A 190 6.00 -9.73 6.21
N ILE A 191 5.92 -10.38 5.04
CA ILE A 191 5.29 -9.79 3.85
C ILE A 191 3.83 -9.44 4.11
N ILE A 192 3.06 -10.37 4.70
CA ILE A 192 1.64 -10.15 4.99
C ILE A 192 1.47 -8.95 5.92
N LEU A 193 2.27 -8.87 6.99
CA LEU A 193 2.28 -7.70 7.89
C LEU A 193 2.63 -6.41 7.15
N GLY A 194 3.65 -6.46 6.29
CA GLY A 194 4.10 -5.32 5.48
C GLY A 194 3.06 -4.80 4.49
N LEU A 195 2.14 -5.64 4.01
CA LEU A 195 1.07 -5.22 3.09
C LEU A 195 -0.20 -4.77 3.81
N VAL A 196 -0.59 -5.47 4.89
CA VAL A 196 -1.87 -5.23 5.57
C VAL A 196 -1.84 -3.94 6.40
N VAL A 197 -0.75 -3.67 7.12
CA VAL A 197 -0.66 -2.51 8.03
C VAL A 197 -0.74 -1.18 7.27
N PRO A 198 0.04 -0.95 6.20
CA PRO A 198 -0.06 0.31 5.45
C PRO A 198 -1.44 0.49 4.81
N GLY A 199 -2.06 -0.58 4.30
CA GLY A 199 -3.40 -0.50 3.71
C GLY A 199 -4.47 -0.02 4.70
N LYS A 200 -4.41 -0.47 5.96
CA LYS A 200 -5.35 -0.05 7.03
C LYS A 200 -5.17 1.41 7.44
N ILE A 201 -3.96 1.96 7.32
CA ILE A 201 -3.64 3.35 7.70
C ILE A 201 -3.83 4.30 6.51
N ALA A 202 -3.36 3.94 5.32
CA ALA A 202 -3.35 4.81 4.15
C ALA A 202 -4.74 5.03 3.54
N LEU A 203 -5.63 4.03 3.62
CA LEU A 203 -6.96 4.13 2.99
C LEU A 203 -7.84 5.24 3.61
N PRO A 204 -7.96 5.39 4.94
CA PRO A 204 -8.66 6.53 5.54
C PRO A 204 -8.09 7.90 5.14
N PHE A 205 -6.76 8.05 5.13
CA PHE A 205 -6.11 9.29 4.69
C PHE A 205 -6.41 9.60 3.22
N LYS A 206 -6.44 8.58 2.36
CA LYS A 206 -6.84 8.75 0.96
C LYS A 206 -8.27 9.28 0.85
N LYS A 207 -9.22 8.73 1.61
CA LYS A 207 -10.62 9.21 1.64
C LYS A 207 -10.73 10.66 2.10
N ILE A 208 -10.00 11.04 3.15
CA ILE A 208 -9.95 12.43 3.64
C ILE A 208 -9.40 13.35 2.53
N LYS A 209 -8.28 12.97 1.91
CA LYS A 209 -7.69 13.72 0.80
C LYS A 209 -8.66 13.88 -0.38
N ASP A 210 -9.40 12.84 -0.72
CA ASP A 210 -10.37 12.89 -1.82
C ASP A 210 -11.56 13.81 -1.47
N ALA A 211 -12.07 13.77 -0.23
CA ALA A 211 -13.11 14.71 0.22
C ALA A 211 -12.64 16.17 0.20
N ILE A 212 -11.39 16.44 0.60
CA ILE A 212 -10.81 17.79 0.52
C ILE A 212 -10.79 18.31 -0.92
N ARG A 213 -10.50 17.44 -1.89
CA ARG A 213 -10.50 17.85 -3.31
C ARG A 213 -11.91 18.22 -3.78
N GLU A 214 -12.92 17.44 -3.41
CA GLU A 214 -14.30 17.77 -3.73
C GLU A 214 -14.74 19.11 -3.11
N LEU A 215 -14.32 19.41 -1.87
CA LEU A 215 -14.56 20.73 -1.27
C LEU A 215 -13.90 21.87 -2.05
N GLN A 216 -12.72 21.66 -2.63
CA GLN A 216 -12.05 22.68 -3.44
C GLN A 216 -12.84 23.02 -4.71
N ASP A 217 -13.60 22.07 -5.23
CA ASP A 217 -14.47 22.23 -6.40
C ASP A 217 -15.89 22.70 -6.02
N CYS A 218 -16.08 23.23 -4.80
CA CYS A 218 -17.37 23.66 -4.25
C CYS A 218 -18.44 22.55 -4.19
N ASN A 219 -18.03 21.27 -4.20
CA ASN A 219 -18.93 20.16 -3.98
C ASN A 219 -19.00 19.85 -2.48
N PHE A 220 -20.15 20.15 -1.86
CA PHE A 220 -20.38 19.91 -0.42
C PHE A 220 -21.21 18.65 -0.14
N ASP A 221 -21.61 17.90 -1.18
CA ASP A 221 -22.33 16.63 -1.04
C ASP A 221 -21.38 15.44 -0.85
N VAL A 222 -20.45 15.62 0.08
CA VAL A 222 -19.36 14.66 0.34
C VAL A 222 -19.35 14.32 1.82
N SER A 223 -19.02 13.07 2.14
CA SER A 223 -18.89 12.64 3.53
C SER A 223 -17.78 11.61 3.67
N ILE A 224 -16.99 11.77 4.74
CA ILE A 224 -15.87 10.90 5.05
C ILE A 224 -16.41 9.80 5.97
N TYR A 225 -16.69 8.63 5.38
CA TYR A 225 -17.13 7.46 6.13
C TYR A 225 -15.94 6.72 6.76
N TYR A 226 -15.72 7.00 8.04
CA TYR A 226 -14.76 6.30 8.88
C TYR A 226 -15.24 6.31 10.34
N SER A 227 -15.69 5.15 10.82
CA SER A 227 -16.39 4.99 12.11
C SER A 227 -15.52 4.43 13.24
N GLN A 228 -14.20 4.43 13.08
CA GLN A 228 -13.31 3.97 14.17
C GLN A 228 -13.17 5.06 15.23
N ASP A 229 -13.12 4.66 16.50
CA ASP A 229 -12.78 5.57 17.61
C ASP A 229 -11.28 5.63 17.80
N ASP A 230 -10.63 6.36 16.90
CA ASP A 230 -9.23 6.70 16.96
C ASP A 230 -9.02 8.15 16.46
N GLU A 231 -7.77 8.60 16.43
CA GLU A 231 -7.40 9.95 16.02
C GLU A 231 -7.82 10.25 14.57
N ILE A 232 -7.84 9.26 13.68
CA ILE A 232 -8.30 9.43 12.29
C ILE A 232 -9.83 9.57 12.26
N GLY A 233 -10.55 8.82 13.10
CA GLY A 233 -11.99 8.93 13.33
C GLY A 233 -12.41 10.28 13.84
N GLU A 234 -11.66 10.81 14.80
CA GLU A 234 -11.86 12.17 15.31
C GLU A 234 -11.70 13.21 14.20
N ILE A 235 -10.61 13.13 13.42
CA ILE A 235 -10.40 14.02 12.26
C ILE A 235 -11.53 13.89 11.23
N ALA A 236 -11.97 12.66 10.92
CA ALA A 236 -13.06 12.43 9.97
C ALA A 236 -14.38 13.05 10.45
N ARG A 237 -14.69 12.95 11.74
CA ARG A 237 -15.88 13.57 12.33
C ARG A 237 -15.82 15.09 12.31
N GLU A 238 -14.69 15.69 12.67
CA GLU A 238 -14.52 17.15 12.64
C GLU A 238 -14.55 17.70 11.20
N MET A 239 -13.96 16.98 10.23
CA MET A 239 -14.11 17.31 8.82
C MET A 239 -15.55 17.24 8.34
N ASN A 240 -16.32 16.20 8.70
CA ASN A 240 -17.73 16.11 8.32
C ASN A 240 -18.56 17.28 8.89
N LYS A 241 -18.28 17.73 10.12
CA LYS A 241 -18.91 18.93 10.69
C LYS A 241 -18.58 20.19 9.89
N MET A 242 -17.32 20.32 9.46
CA MET A 242 -16.87 21.43 8.62
C MET A 242 -17.57 21.43 7.25
N ILE A 243 -17.64 20.27 6.59
CA ILE A 243 -18.35 20.09 5.30
C ILE A 243 -19.82 20.50 5.45
N HIS A 244 -20.48 20.02 6.50
CA HIS A 244 -21.88 20.38 6.76
C HIS A 244 -22.06 21.88 6.98
N SER A 245 -21.16 22.52 7.72
CA SER A 245 -21.20 23.97 7.97
C SER A 245 -21.03 24.77 6.67
N PHE A 246 -20.13 24.35 5.78
CA PHE A 246 -19.99 24.96 4.46
C PHE A 246 -21.22 24.79 3.60
N LYS A 247 -21.83 23.60 3.59
CA LYS A 247 -23.08 23.33 2.88
C LYS A 247 -24.20 24.28 3.33
N VAL A 248 -24.42 24.38 4.64
CA VAL A 248 -25.43 25.29 5.22
C VAL A 248 -25.12 26.75 4.87
N PHE A 249 -23.86 27.15 4.91
CA PHE A 249 -23.47 28.52 4.57
C PHE A 249 -23.78 28.87 3.10
N GLU A 250 -23.51 27.95 2.16
CA GLU A 250 -23.81 28.16 0.74
C GLU A 250 -25.31 28.12 0.45
N GLU A 251 -26.08 27.27 1.12
CA GLU A 251 -27.55 27.28 1.07
C GLU A 251 -28.10 28.63 1.56
N LEU A 252 -27.69 29.10 2.74
CA LEU A 252 -28.11 30.39 3.29
C LEU A 252 -27.71 31.57 2.40
N ARG A 253 -26.52 31.52 1.80
CA ARG A 253 -26.05 32.54 0.86
C ARG A 253 -26.94 32.58 -0.38
N THR A 254 -27.27 31.42 -0.93
CA THR A 254 -28.16 31.29 -2.11
C THR A 254 -29.57 31.80 -1.79
N ASP A 255 -30.12 31.42 -0.64
CA ASP A 255 -31.43 31.88 -0.17
C ASP A 255 -31.44 33.39 0.04
N ARG A 256 -30.39 33.95 0.63
CA ARG A 256 -30.26 35.40 0.82
C ARG A 256 -30.26 36.14 -0.51
N ILE A 257 -29.48 35.68 -1.49
CA ILE A 257 -29.43 36.29 -2.83
C ILE A 257 -30.82 36.22 -3.49
N SER A 258 -31.49 35.07 -3.41
CA SER A 258 -32.84 34.87 -3.94
C SER A 258 -33.87 35.81 -3.28
N LEU A 259 -33.80 35.98 -1.96
CA LEU A 259 -34.66 36.90 -1.21
C LEU A 259 -34.39 38.37 -1.56
N GLU A 260 -33.13 38.77 -1.70
CA GLU A 260 -32.76 40.13 -2.12
C GLU A 260 -33.30 40.43 -3.53
N ASN A 261 -33.19 39.48 -4.47
CA ASN A 261 -33.77 39.62 -5.81
C ASN A 261 -35.30 39.76 -5.79
N ARG A 262 -36.00 38.93 -4.99
CA ARG A 262 -37.48 39.03 -4.85
C ARG A 262 -37.93 40.33 -4.20
N LYS A 263 -37.19 40.83 -3.20
CA LYS A 263 -37.47 42.13 -2.56
C LYS A 263 -37.33 43.27 -3.57
N PHE A 264 -36.28 43.24 -4.39
CA PHE A 264 -36.08 44.22 -5.44
C PHE A 264 -37.25 44.20 -6.45
N ASP A 265 -37.63 43.02 -6.93
CA ASP A 265 -38.74 42.86 -7.87
C ASP A 265 -40.08 43.38 -7.30
N ALA A 266 -40.38 43.05 -6.04
CA ALA A 266 -41.58 43.56 -5.37
C ALA A 266 -41.57 45.10 -5.24
N LEU A 267 -40.45 45.69 -4.83
CA LEU A 267 -40.31 47.14 -4.71
C LEU A 267 -40.44 47.84 -6.06
N ALA A 268 -39.80 47.30 -7.11
CA ALA A 268 -39.87 47.87 -8.45
C ALA A 268 -41.28 47.80 -9.05
N ASN A 269 -42.09 46.80 -8.70
CA ASN A 269 -43.49 46.70 -9.11
C ASN A 269 -44.46 47.54 -8.24
N LEU A 270 -44.11 47.84 -6.99
CA LEU A 270 -44.86 48.77 -6.14
C LEU A 270 -44.76 50.21 -6.62
N VAL A 271 -43.61 50.59 -7.17
CA VAL A 271 -43.47 51.86 -7.91
C VAL A 271 -44.39 51.74 -9.13
N LYS A 272 -45.56 52.39 -9.09
CA LYS A 272 -46.58 52.39 -10.17
C LYS A 272 -46.11 53.11 -11.45
N LYS A 273 -44.81 53.08 -11.76
CA LYS A 273 -44.16 53.68 -12.91
C LYS A 273 -43.40 52.60 -13.68
N PRO A 274 -43.23 52.71 -15.01
CA PRO A 274 -42.38 51.78 -15.76
C PRO A 274 -40.92 51.90 -15.34
N VAL A 275 -40.28 50.76 -15.02
CA VAL A 275 -38.88 50.69 -14.55
C VAL A 275 -38.09 49.75 -15.45
N LEU A 276 -36.92 50.20 -15.88
CA LEU A 276 -35.93 49.46 -16.67
C LEU A 276 -34.59 49.50 -15.95
N LEU A 277 -33.83 48.41 -15.98
CA LEU A 277 -32.45 48.35 -15.49
C LEU A 277 -31.56 47.71 -16.55
N ALA A 278 -30.44 48.35 -16.87
CA ALA A 278 -29.44 47.82 -17.80
C ALA A 278 -28.02 47.97 -17.26
N ASN A 279 -27.11 47.13 -17.76
CA ASN A 279 -25.68 47.22 -17.42
C ASN A 279 -24.95 48.24 -18.31
N ALA A 280 -23.67 48.49 -18.00
CA ALA A 280 -22.81 49.38 -18.77
C ALA A 280 -22.60 48.97 -20.25
N ASN A 281 -22.90 47.71 -20.60
CA ASN A 281 -22.83 47.18 -21.97
C ASN A 281 -24.15 47.29 -22.72
N ASN A 282 -25.10 48.08 -22.21
CA ASN A 282 -26.43 48.29 -22.81
C ASN A 282 -27.28 47.01 -22.87
N GLN A 283 -27.00 46.01 -22.02
CA GLN A 283 -27.81 44.80 -21.91
C GLN A 283 -28.88 44.98 -20.84
N ILE A 284 -30.11 44.58 -21.16
CA ILE A 284 -31.26 44.69 -20.26
C ILE A 284 -31.14 43.61 -19.18
N ILE A 285 -31.15 44.04 -17.92
CA ILE A 285 -31.00 43.17 -16.76
C ILE A 285 -32.35 42.92 -16.10
N TYR A 286 -33.23 43.93 -16.06
CA TYR A 286 -34.53 43.82 -15.42
C TYR A 286 -35.54 44.81 -16.01
N MET A 287 -36.81 44.40 -16.04
CA MET A 287 -37.97 45.24 -16.37
C MET A 287 -39.10 44.93 -15.39
N ASN A 288 -39.83 45.94 -14.93
CA ASN A 288 -41.01 45.71 -14.11
C ASN A 288 -42.26 45.40 -14.96
N SER A 289 -43.31 44.85 -14.34
CA SER A 289 -44.56 44.46 -15.02
C SER A 289 -45.23 45.60 -15.79
N ARG A 290 -45.11 46.84 -15.29
CA ARG A 290 -45.64 48.04 -15.93
C ARG A 290 -44.96 48.30 -17.27
N LEU A 291 -43.64 48.17 -17.33
CA LEU A 291 -42.92 48.38 -18.58
C LEU A 291 -43.17 47.25 -19.60
N TYR A 292 -43.29 46.00 -19.14
CA TYR A 292 -43.73 44.90 -20.01
C TYR A 292 -45.09 45.15 -20.64
N SER A 293 -46.05 45.63 -19.84
CA SER A 293 -47.39 45.96 -20.33
C SER A 293 -47.39 47.17 -21.27
N LEU A 294 -46.56 48.18 -20.98
CA LEU A 294 -46.45 49.39 -21.80
C LEU A 294 -45.85 49.11 -23.18
N LEU A 295 -44.81 48.28 -23.22
CA LEU A 295 -44.12 47.93 -24.47
C LEU A 295 -44.73 46.72 -25.18
N GLN A 296 -45.64 45.99 -24.53
CA GLN A 296 -46.23 44.74 -25.03
C GLN A 296 -45.18 43.73 -25.48
N VAL A 297 -44.16 43.53 -24.64
CA VAL A 297 -43.03 42.61 -24.87
C VAL A 297 -43.02 41.52 -23.80
N GLN A 298 -42.48 40.35 -24.11
CA GLN A 298 -42.30 39.27 -23.15
C GLN A 298 -40.85 39.25 -22.63
N SER A 299 -40.63 38.64 -21.45
CA SER A 299 -39.30 38.57 -20.83
C SER A 299 -38.24 37.94 -21.73
N GLU A 300 -38.61 36.91 -22.50
CA GLU A 300 -37.74 36.16 -23.42
C GLU A 300 -37.23 37.01 -24.59
N ASP A 301 -37.98 38.06 -24.94
CA ASP A 301 -37.65 38.93 -26.07
C ASP A 301 -36.61 39.98 -25.69
N VAL A 302 -36.51 40.35 -24.41
CA VAL A 302 -35.80 41.55 -23.96
C VAL A 302 -34.70 41.31 -22.92
N ILE A 303 -34.89 40.41 -21.96
CA ILE A 303 -33.93 40.20 -20.86
C ILE A 303 -32.65 39.52 -21.38
N GLY A 304 -31.49 40.02 -20.97
CA GLY A 304 -30.17 39.51 -21.34
C GLY A 304 -29.69 39.89 -22.75
N LYS A 305 -30.51 40.59 -23.53
CA LYS A 305 -30.16 41.09 -24.86
C LYS A 305 -29.73 42.55 -24.80
N THR A 306 -28.95 42.99 -25.79
CA THR A 306 -28.59 44.40 -25.97
C THR A 306 -29.85 45.18 -26.33
N MET A 307 -30.07 46.36 -25.72
CA MET A 307 -31.25 47.18 -25.96
C MET A 307 -31.48 47.50 -27.45
N SER A 308 -30.41 47.66 -28.23
CA SER A 308 -30.46 47.91 -29.67
C SER A 308 -31.03 46.74 -30.50
N ASP A 309 -30.97 45.52 -29.97
CA ASP A 309 -31.44 44.30 -30.65
C ASP A 309 -32.85 43.90 -30.19
N THR A 310 -33.54 44.77 -29.47
CA THR A 310 -34.84 44.51 -28.85
C THR A 310 -35.89 45.52 -29.29
N LEU A 311 -37.17 45.27 -28.97
CA LEU A 311 -38.29 46.16 -29.26
C LEU A 311 -38.35 47.40 -28.34
N ILE A 312 -37.22 47.80 -27.74
CA ILE A 312 -37.13 49.00 -26.91
C ILE A 312 -37.11 50.24 -27.82
N PRO A 313 -37.97 51.26 -27.57
CA PRO A 313 -37.98 52.51 -28.31
C PRO A 313 -36.62 53.23 -28.33
N GLU A 314 -36.31 53.86 -29.46
CA GLU A 314 -35.05 54.60 -29.68
C GLU A 314 -34.83 55.72 -28.64
N SER A 315 -35.90 56.40 -28.23
CA SER A 315 -35.87 57.43 -27.18
C SER A 315 -35.30 56.93 -25.84
N ILE A 316 -35.61 55.69 -25.47
CA ILE A 316 -35.08 55.04 -24.27
C ILE A 316 -33.59 54.68 -24.47
N ILE A 317 -33.24 54.12 -25.63
CA ILE A 317 -31.87 53.72 -25.97
C ILE A 317 -30.93 54.93 -25.93
N GLU A 318 -31.29 56.03 -26.58
CA GLU A 318 -30.50 57.26 -26.62
C GLU A 318 -30.27 57.83 -25.22
N THR A 319 -31.32 57.85 -24.38
CA THR A 319 -31.23 58.34 -23.01
C THR A 319 -30.28 57.48 -22.16
N TYR A 320 -30.33 56.15 -22.33
CA TYR A 320 -29.40 55.22 -21.68
C TYR A 320 -27.96 55.41 -22.15
N GLN A 321 -27.73 55.52 -23.46
CA GLN A 321 -26.40 55.77 -24.02
C GLN A 321 -25.83 57.09 -23.53
N LEU A 322 -26.66 58.13 -23.41
CA LEU A 322 -26.26 59.41 -22.85
C LEU A 322 -25.85 59.28 -21.38
N ALA A 323 -26.63 58.55 -20.58
CA ALA A 323 -26.32 58.29 -19.17
C ALA A 323 -25.01 57.50 -19.00
N ILE A 324 -24.78 56.48 -19.84
CA ILE A 324 -23.56 55.66 -19.83
C ILE A 324 -22.35 56.51 -20.22
N LYS A 325 -22.45 57.29 -21.31
CA LYS A 325 -21.35 58.14 -21.81
C LYS A 325 -20.97 59.23 -20.82
N ARG A 326 -21.96 59.88 -20.20
CA ARG A 326 -21.71 60.95 -19.20
C ARG A 326 -21.37 60.39 -17.83
N ARG A 327 -21.65 59.10 -17.57
CA ARG A 327 -21.61 58.50 -16.23
C ARG A 327 -22.27 59.43 -15.21
N SER A 328 -23.44 59.97 -15.51
CA SER A 328 -24.14 60.89 -14.61
C SER A 328 -25.61 60.58 -14.60
N LYS A 329 -26.31 61.09 -13.58
CA LYS A 329 -27.78 61.08 -13.58
C LYS A 329 -28.27 61.88 -14.78
N ILE A 330 -29.30 61.37 -15.44
CA ILE A 330 -30.05 62.09 -16.48
C ILE A 330 -31.44 62.32 -15.91
N GLU A 331 -31.88 63.57 -15.90
CA GLU A 331 -33.17 63.98 -15.36
C GLU A 331 -34.05 64.50 -16.49
N ASN A 332 -35.34 64.15 -16.43
CA ASN A 332 -36.40 64.64 -17.31
C ASN A 332 -36.07 64.56 -18.82
N ALA A 333 -35.48 63.44 -19.28
CA ALA A 333 -35.30 63.21 -20.71
C ALA A 333 -36.65 62.94 -21.38
N ASP A 334 -36.93 63.53 -22.53
CA ASP A 334 -38.19 63.32 -23.26
C ASP A 334 -38.25 61.89 -23.81
N ILE A 335 -39.25 61.13 -23.38
CA ILE A 335 -39.49 59.75 -23.82
C ILE A 335 -40.80 59.69 -24.58
N ILE A 336 -40.69 59.37 -25.87
CA ILE A 336 -41.80 59.17 -26.78
C ILE A 336 -41.80 57.70 -27.19
N ILE A 337 -42.92 57.02 -26.96
CA ILE A 337 -43.16 55.65 -27.41
C ILE A 337 -44.23 55.71 -28.51
N PRO A 338 -43.83 55.53 -29.78
CA PRO A 338 -44.78 55.60 -30.90
C PRO A 338 -45.76 54.42 -30.88
N PRO A 339 -46.95 54.56 -31.49
CA PRO A 339 -47.87 53.45 -31.63
C PRO A 339 -47.25 52.32 -32.46
N LYS A 340 -47.43 51.08 -31.98
CA LYS A 340 -46.95 49.89 -32.68
C LYS A 340 -47.73 49.77 -34.00
N LYS A 341 -47.06 49.93 -35.15
CA LYS A 341 -47.65 49.61 -36.45
C LYS A 341 -48.02 48.13 -36.46
N VAL A 342 -49.32 47.83 -36.41
CA VAL A 342 -49.84 46.50 -36.72
C VAL A 342 -49.43 46.23 -38.18
N LYS A 343 -48.56 45.25 -38.41
CA LYS A 343 -48.31 44.76 -39.77
C LYS A 343 -49.56 44.00 -40.20
N GLU A 344 -50.38 44.60 -41.05
CA GLU A 344 -51.29 43.86 -41.93
C GLU A 344 -50.45 42.91 -42.78
N LYS A 345 -50.37 41.65 -42.35
CA LYS A 345 -49.82 40.56 -43.15
C LYS A 345 -50.39 39.22 -42.68
N ASP A 346 -51.72 39.15 -42.59
CA ASP A 346 -52.48 37.90 -42.52
C ASP A 346 -53.88 38.20 -43.07
N LEU A 347 -53.99 38.36 -44.39
CA LEU A 347 -55.23 38.30 -45.18
C LEU A 347 -54.84 38.17 -46.66
N GLU A 348 -54.15 37.09 -47.01
CA GLU A 348 -54.21 36.58 -48.38
C GLU A 348 -55.39 35.62 -48.47
N VAL A 349 -56.54 36.12 -48.91
CA VAL A 349 -57.59 35.27 -49.51
C VAL A 349 -58.09 35.96 -50.77
N ASP A 350 -57.62 35.40 -51.89
CA ASP A 350 -58.28 35.17 -53.16
C ASP A 350 -58.82 36.38 -53.97
N GLN A 351 -58.09 36.72 -55.03
CA GLN A 351 -58.61 37.50 -56.15
C GLN A 351 -59.29 36.58 -57.16
N SER A 352 -60.61 36.70 -57.30
CA SER A 352 -61.26 36.52 -58.60
C SER A 352 -62.49 37.42 -58.74
N ILE A 353 -62.35 38.45 -59.61
CA ILE A 353 -63.25 38.93 -60.68
C ILE A 353 -64.74 39.09 -60.26
N VAL A 354 -65.36 40.29 -60.37
CA VAL A 354 -66.02 40.83 -61.58
C VAL A 354 -66.25 42.34 -61.43
N LEU A 355 -66.14 43.03 -62.56
CA LEU A 355 -66.37 44.44 -62.89
C LEU A 355 -67.77 44.94 -62.47
N ASP A 356 -67.87 46.22 -62.07
CA ASP A 356 -68.56 47.22 -62.92
C ASP A 356 -68.35 48.67 -62.43
N GLU A 357 -68.41 49.58 -63.40
CA GLU A 357 -68.25 51.03 -63.32
C GLU A 357 -69.46 51.72 -62.63
N ASP A 358 -69.23 52.77 -61.83
CA ASP A 358 -69.93 54.07 -61.96
C ASP A 358 -69.57 55.11 -60.87
N ALA A 359 -68.91 56.20 -61.30
CA ALA A 359 -68.98 57.61 -60.86
C ALA A 359 -68.74 58.01 -59.35
N PRO A 360 -68.61 59.31 -59.03
CA PRO A 360 -67.39 60.13 -59.15
C PRO A 360 -66.79 60.59 -57.80
N LYS A 361 -65.57 61.14 -57.90
CA LYS A 361 -64.74 61.76 -56.83
C LYS A 361 -65.51 62.71 -55.90
N GLN A 362 -65.19 62.68 -54.60
CA GLN A 362 -65.15 63.91 -53.79
C GLN A 362 -64.14 63.82 -52.64
N GLU A 363 -63.40 64.91 -52.49
CA GLU A 363 -62.28 65.13 -51.58
C GLU A 363 -62.68 65.34 -50.12
N SER A 364 -61.66 65.17 -49.28
CA SER A 364 -61.43 65.78 -47.97
C SER A 364 -62.09 65.11 -46.76
N THR A 365 -61.26 64.62 -45.84
CA THR A 365 -61.14 65.19 -44.49
C THR A 365 -59.98 64.58 -43.68
N GLU A 366 -59.16 65.49 -43.15
CA GLU A 366 -58.43 65.45 -41.87
C GLU A 366 -57.25 64.48 -41.64
N PRO A 367 -56.08 64.97 -41.15
CA PRO A 367 -55.01 64.11 -40.69
C PRO A 367 -55.43 63.46 -39.36
N VAL A 368 -55.51 62.13 -39.34
CA VAL A 368 -55.63 61.35 -38.10
C VAL A 368 -54.34 61.58 -37.30
N VAL A 369 -54.47 62.29 -36.18
CA VAL A 369 -53.39 62.39 -35.18
C VAL A 369 -53.25 61.01 -34.55
N GLU A 370 -52.22 60.26 -34.95
CA GLU A 370 -51.82 59.03 -34.26
C GLU A 370 -51.35 59.41 -32.85
N GLU A 371 -52.18 59.15 -31.83
CA GLU A 371 -51.80 59.35 -30.43
C GLU A 371 -50.68 58.39 -30.02
N ASN A 372 -49.61 58.94 -29.42
CA ASN A 372 -48.49 58.16 -28.89
C ASN A 372 -48.95 57.24 -27.73
N ILE A 373 -48.42 56.01 -27.65
CA ILE A 373 -48.73 55.05 -26.57
C ILE A 373 -48.26 55.60 -25.21
N PHE A 374 -47.18 56.38 -25.21
CA PHE A 374 -46.67 57.07 -24.03
C PHE A 374 -45.89 58.31 -24.46
N GLN A 375 -46.15 59.42 -23.80
CA GLN A 375 -45.36 60.65 -23.90
C GLN A 375 -45.12 61.17 -22.48
N GLY A 376 -43.85 61.27 -22.09
CA GLY A 376 -43.49 61.66 -20.74
C GLY A 376 -41.97 61.80 -20.58
N TYR A 377 -41.51 61.67 -19.34
CA TYR A 377 -40.13 61.92 -18.95
C TYR A 377 -39.46 60.67 -18.38
N GLY A 378 -38.20 60.46 -18.75
CA GLY A 378 -37.34 59.40 -18.25
C GLY A 378 -36.25 59.94 -17.34
N ASN A 379 -36.11 59.35 -16.15
CA ASN A 379 -35.01 59.63 -15.25
C ASN A 379 -34.08 58.41 -15.18
N VAL A 380 -32.81 58.58 -15.52
CA VAL A 380 -31.80 57.51 -15.46
C VAL A 380 -30.85 57.76 -14.30
N ILE A 381 -30.78 56.81 -13.37
CA ILE A 381 -29.97 56.85 -12.16
C ILE A 381 -28.85 55.81 -12.28
N PRO A 382 -27.57 56.22 -12.32
CA PRO A 382 -26.46 55.27 -12.31
C PRO A 382 -26.27 54.68 -10.91
N ILE A 383 -26.23 53.36 -10.83
CA ILE A 383 -25.91 52.54 -9.66
C ILE A 383 -24.47 52.05 -9.84
N ARG A 384 -23.56 52.50 -8.97
CA ARG A 384 -22.12 52.26 -9.12
C ARG A 384 -21.71 50.87 -8.68
N GLY A 385 -20.99 50.18 -9.55
CA GLY A 385 -20.31 48.93 -9.24
C GLY A 385 -18.93 49.15 -8.59
N LYS A 386 -18.24 48.06 -8.25
CA LYS A 386 -16.82 48.12 -7.82
C LYS A 386 -15.90 48.63 -8.92
N GLU A 387 -16.23 48.28 -10.17
CA GLU A 387 -15.54 48.71 -11.38
C GLU A 387 -16.55 49.33 -12.32
N SER A 388 -16.09 50.20 -13.21
CA SER A 388 -17.01 50.90 -14.11
C SER A 388 -17.69 50.03 -15.16
N SER A 389 -17.14 48.85 -15.44
CA SER A 389 -17.76 47.80 -16.26
C SER A 389 -18.95 47.15 -15.55
N MET A 390 -19.06 47.30 -14.22
CA MET A 390 -20.14 46.77 -13.38
C MET A 390 -21.14 47.86 -12.96
N ASP A 391 -21.13 49.03 -13.61
CA ASP A 391 -22.15 50.04 -13.40
C ASP A 391 -23.49 49.57 -13.99
N TYR A 392 -24.57 49.78 -13.24
CA TYR A 392 -25.94 49.58 -13.70
C TYR A 392 -26.64 50.93 -13.82
N TYR A 393 -27.62 51.03 -14.71
CA TYR A 393 -28.38 52.24 -14.96
C TYR A 393 -29.86 51.91 -14.80
N LEU A 394 -30.51 52.55 -13.83
CA LEU A 394 -31.92 52.37 -13.52
C LEU A 394 -32.70 53.52 -14.15
N MET A 395 -33.60 53.23 -15.08
CA MET A 395 -34.51 54.22 -15.65
C MET A 395 -35.91 54.06 -15.08
N VAL A 396 -36.50 55.19 -14.70
CA VAL A 396 -37.91 55.29 -14.28
C VAL A 396 -38.63 56.27 -15.21
N LEU A 397 -39.72 55.82 -15.84
CA LEU A 397 -40.55 56.65 -16.71
C LEU A 397 -41.71 57.28 -15.93
N SER A 398 -42.09 58.50 -16.27
CA SER A 398 -43.15 59.27 -15.60
C SER A 398 -43.91 60.11 -16.62
N GLU A 399 -45.23 60.20 -16.53
CA GLU A 399 -46.03 61.08 -17.39
C GLU A 399 -45.85 62.57 -16.99
N GLU A 400 -45.54 62.82 -15.72
CA GLU A 400 -45.32 64.16 -15.17
C GLU A 400 -43.82 64.50 -15.04
N LEU A 401 -43.49 65.79 -15.22
CA LEU A 401 -42.17 66.37 -14.94
C LEU A 401 -41.77 66.11 -13.48
N HIS A 402 -40.57 65.58 -13.27
CA HIS A 402 -40.01 65.49 -11.93
C HIS A 402 -39.41 66.86 -11.57
N VAL A 403 -40.09 67.61 -10.70
CA VAL A 403 -39.62 68.88 -10.13
C VAL A 403 -38.58 68.64 -9.03
#